data_AF-A0A923I2T1-F1
#
_entry.id   AF-A0A923I2T1-F1
#
_cell.length_a   1.000
_cell.length_b   1.000
_cell.length_c   1.000
_cell.angle_alpha   90.00
_cell.angle_beta   90.00
_cell.angle_gamma   90.00
#
_symmetry.space_group_name_H-M   'P 1'
#
loop_
_entity.id
_entity.type
_entity.pdbx_description
1 polymer ?
#
loop_
_entity_poly.entity_id
_entity_poly.type
_entity_poly.pdbx_seq_one_letter_code
_entity_poly.pdbx_strand_id
1 'polypeptide(L)'
;MKLIEKNWSVSSLSRRLPCKFLYVLAVCSFLQSAHVNASEATTRIARYFDAPGRAVYGAHQMVQELRNQRPDEAKAIDKSLTYFDADVFSAKVGTLLDRYLTVEDVRQTTQFMATPSGKLVENVFKRYKDPVALASAMNNFPPEDKRTSERFFNSQSTLKILKIMQSREAQEIWLQYGEDLMCAYFAKNDTNLLRSVQRKGKCLSENANN
;
A
#
# COMPACT_ATOMS: atom_id res chain seq x y z
N MET A 1 28.70 -6.08 2.77
CA MET A 1 28.03 -6.53 1.54
C MET A 1 27.99 -5.34 0.58
N LYS A 2 28.91 -5.33 -0.39
CA LYS A 2 28.93 -4.38 -1.52
C LYS A 2 27.79 -4.77 -2.46
N LEU A 3 26.91 -3.84 -2.83
CA LEU A 3 26.12 -3.80 -4.07
C LEU A 3 25.15 -2.59 -4.04
N ILE A 4 25.68 -1.36 -4.06
CA ILE A 4 24.95 -0.18 -4.56
C ILE A 4 25.94 0.67 -5.35
N GLU A 5 26.41 0.16 -6.47
CA GLU A 5 27.06 0.96 -7.51
C GLU A 5 26.73 0.30 -8.85
N LYS A 6 25.74 0.87 -9.57
CA LYS A 6 25.81 1.13 -11.01
C LYS A 6 24.51 1.72 -11.56
N ASN A 7 24.72 2.84 -12.26
CA ASN A 7 23.99 3.30 -13.44
C ASN A 7 22.58 3.88 -13.28
N TRP A 8 22.52 5.18 -12.93
CA TRP A 8 21.57 6.09 -13.56
C TRP A 8 22.34 7.30 -14.09
N SER A 9 22.92 7.14 -15.29
CA SER A 9 23.48 8.22 -16.09
C SER A 9 22.33 8.97 -16.74
N VAL A 10 22.05 10.19 -16.26
CA VAL A 10 21.24 11.17 -16.98
C VAL A 10 22.17 11.90 -17.94
N SER A 11 21.98 11.71 -19.24
CA SER A 11 22.56 12.58 -20.24
C SER A 11 21.73 12.61 -21.52
N SER A 12 21.15 13.78 -21.74
CA SER A 12 20.99 14.47 -23.03
C SER A 12 20.18 13.79 -24.13
N LEU A 13 19.01 14.36 -24.42
CA LEU A 13 18.62 14.63 -25.81
C LEU A 13 17.76 15.89 -25.90
N SER A 14 18.40 17.05 -25.67
CA SER A 14 17.94 18.32 -26.20
C SER A 14 18.42 18.44 -27.64
N ARG A 15 17.53 18.30 -28.63
CA ARG A 15 17.75 18.80 -30.00
C ARG A 15 16.44 19.00 -30.77
N ARG A 16 16.09 20.28 -30.89
CA ARG A 16 15.55 20.97 -32.08
C ARG A 16 14.21 20.47 -32.65
N LEU A 17 13.15 21.23 -32.36
CA LEU A 17 12.02 21.41 -33.27
C LEU A 17 11.94 22.90 -33.68
N PRO A 18 11.81 23.21 -34.98
CA PRO A 18 11.77 24.59 -35.46
C PRO A 18 10.46 25.29 -35.09
N CYS A 19 10.61 26.52 -34.59
CA CYS A 19 9.56 27.53 -34.46
C CYS A 19 8.83 27.70 -35.79
N LYS A 20 7.62 27.15 -35.93
CA LYS A 20 6.59 27.59 -36.89
C LYS A 20 5.28 26.80 -36.72
N PHE A 21 4.72 26.74 -35.52
CA PHE A 21 3.31 26.40 -35.29
C PHE A 21 2.83 27.00 -33.95
N LEU A 22 3.04 28.31 -33.79
CA LEU A 22 2.20 29.11 -32.89
C LEU A 22 0.84 29.21 -33.60
N TYR A 23 -0.19 28.50 -33.13
CA TYR A 23 -1.64 28.89 -33.19
C TYR A 23 -2.62 27.78 -32.73
N VAL A 24 -2.22 26.76 -31.97
CA VAL A 24 -3.16 25.81 -31.33
C VAL A 24 -2.77 25.53 -29.86
N LEU A 25 -2.59 26.60 -29.08
CA LEU A 25 -2.36 26.55 -27.63
C LEU A 25 -3.36 27.48 -26.93
N ALA A 26 -4.61 27.03 -26.76
CA ALA A 26 -5.56 27.71 -25.87
C ALA A 26 -6.74 26.87 -25.36
N VAL A 27 -6.81 25.55 -25.60
CA VAL A 27 -7.89 24.70 -25.04
C VAL A 27 -7.34 23.31 -24.72
N CYS A 28 -6.48 23.19 -23.70
CA CYS A 28 -6.23 21.93 -22.97
C CYS A 28 -5.34 22.12 -21.71
N SER A 29 -5.35 23.30 -21.10
CA SER A 29 -4.55 23.58 -19.88
C SER A 29 -5.31 23.35 -18.58
N PHE A 30 -6.47 22.69 -18.61
CA PHE A 30 -7.11 22.11 -17.43
C PHE A 30 -7.00 20.58 -17.48
N LEU A 31 -5.78 20.05 -17.68
CA LEU A 31 -5.41 18.81 -17.01
C LEU A 31 -5.24 19.16 -15.54
N GLN A 32 -6.37 19.34 -14.85
CA GLN A 32 -6.40 19.14 -13.41
C GLN A 32 -5.68 17.82 -13.17
N SER A 33 -4.61 17.85 -12.39
CA SER A 33 -4.08 16.66 -11.75
C SER A 33 -5.25 16.07 -10.97
N ALA A 34 -6.02 15.20 -11.61
CA ALA A 34 -6.97 14.36 -10.93
C ALA A 34 -6.10 13.55 -9.97
N HIS A 35 -6.03 14.00 -8.72
CA HIS A 35 -5.71 13.13 -7.63
C HIS A 35 -6.72 12.00 -7.78
N VAL A 36 -6.27 10.87 -8.35
CA VAL A 36 -7.10 9.68 -8.50
C VAL A 36 -7.30 9.20 -7.07
N ASN A 37 -8.30 9.78 -6.40
CA ASN A 37 -8.78 9.27 -5.15
C ASN A 37 -9.35 7.89 -5.46
N ALA A 38 -8.88 6.89 -4.71
CA ALA A 38 -9.42 5.55 -4.83
C ALA A 38 -10.94 5.58 -4.77
N SER A 39 -11.60 4.74 -5.56
CA SER A 39 -13.01 4.50 -5.38
C SER A 39 -13.27 3.99 -3.96
N GLU A 40 -14.38 4.43 -3.37
CA GLU A 40 -14.75 3.99 -2.03
C GLU A 40 -14.86 2.46 -1.97
N ALA A 41 -15.30 1.84 -3.08
CA ALA A 41 -15.48 0.40 -3.19
C ALA A 41 -14.16 -0.37 -3.11
N THR A 42 -13.11 0.03 -3.85
CA THR A 42 -11.81 -0.66 -3.79
C THR A 42 -11.06 -0.37 -2.50
N THR A 43 -11.25 0.81 -1.91
CA THR A 43 -10.78 1.09 -0.54
C THR A 43 -11.42 0.14 0.48
N ARG A 44 -12.73 -0.12 0.38
CA ARG A 44 -13.41 -1.11 1.22
C ARG A 44 -12.89 -2.54 0.98
N ILE A 45 -12.59 -2.91 -0.27
CA ILE A 45 -11.98 -4.21 -0.58
C ILE A 45 -10.59 -4.34 0.09
N ALA A 46 -9.76 -3.29 0.02
CA ALA A 46 -8.45 -3.29 0.68
C ALA A 46 -8.57 -3.47 2.21
N ARG A 47 -9.52 -2.77 2.84
CA ARG A 47 -9.84 -2.93 4.27
C ARG A 47 -10.37 -4.32 4.61
N TYR A 48 -11.18 -4.90 3.73
CA TYR A 48 -11.77 -6.23 3.93
C TYR A 48 -10.72 -7.33 4.00
N PHE A 49 -9.71 -7.29 3.11
CA PHE A 49 -8.55 -8.19 3.18
C PHE A 49 -7.53 -7.79 4.25
N ASP A 50 -7.86 -6.77 5.05
CA ASP A 50 -7.06 -6.20 6.12
C ASP A 50 -5.64 -5.84 5.68
N ALA A 51 -5.53 -5.17 4.53
CA ALA A 51 -4.26 -4.67 4.02
C ALA A 51 -3.50 -3.84 5.09
N PRO A 52 -4.15 -2.92 5.85
CA PRO A 52 -3.45 -2.15 6.88
C PRO A 52 -2.92 -3.02 8.02
N GLY A 53 -3.76 -3.91 8.57
CA GLY A 53 -3.35 -4.78 9.67
C GLY A 53 -2.22 -5.72 9.28
N ARG A 54 -2.20 -6.21 8.03
CA ARG A 54 -1.10 -7.01 7.48
C ARG A 54 0.19 -6.22 7.29
N ALA A 55 0.09 -4.97 6.85
CA ALA A 55 1.25 -4.09 6.70
C ALA A 55 1.92 -3.83 8.06
N VAL A 56 1.13 -3.46 9.08
CA VAL A 56 1.63 -3.27 10.45
C VAL A 56 2.19 -4.56 11.04
N TYR A 57 1.52 -5.70 10.84
CA TYR A 57 2.04 -6.99 11.29
C TYR A 57 3.40 -7.32 10.65
N GLY A 58 3.54 -7.14 9.34
CA GLY A 58 4.80 -7.35 8.62
C GLY A 58 5.91 -6.40 9.12
N ALA A 59 5.58 -5.15 9.42
CA ALA A 59 6.50 -4.20 10.02
C ALA A 59 7.03 -4.67 11.38
N HIS A 60 6.15 -5.18 12.25
CA HIS A 60 6.57 -5.71 13.55
C HIS A 60 7.44 -6.97 13.41
N GLN A 61 7.16 -7.86 12.44
CA GLN A 61 8.05 -9.00 12.16
C GLN A 61 9.45 -8.53 11.76
N MET A 62 9.53 -7.57 10.84
CA MET A 62 10.80 -6.95 10.45
C MET A 62 11.52 -6.30 11.65
N VAL A 63 10.80 -5.59 12.53
CA VAL A 63 11.38 -5.02 13.76
C VAL A 63 12.00 -6.10 14.64
N GLN A 64 11.34 -7.25 14.82
CA GLN A 64 11.90 -8.36 15.61
C GLN A 64 13.19 -8.91 15.00
N GLU A 65 13.22 -9.08 13.68
CA GLU A 65 14.41 -9.56 12.95
C GLU A 65 15.60 -8.59 13.08
N LEU A 66 15.32 -7.29 13.04
CA LEU A 66 16.35 -6.24 13.11
C LEU A 66 16.86 -5.96 14.53
N ARG A 67 16.09 -6.31 15.57
CA ARG A 67 16.31 -5.84 16.94
C ARG A 67 17.72 -6.12 17.49
N ASN A 68 18.30 -7.26 17.12
CA ASN A 68 19.63 -7.67 17.58
C ASN A 68 20.77 -7.21 16.66
N GLN A 69 20.47 -6.91 15.39
CA GLN A 69 21.49 -6.57 14.38
C GLN A 69 21.63 -5.06 14.21
N ARG A 70 20.50 -4.34 14.26
CA ARG A 70 20.36 -2.91 13.98
C ARG A 70 19.34 -2.31 14.97
N PRO A 71 19.67 -2.26 16.27
CA PRO A 71 18.70 -1.91 17.32
C PRO A 71 18.11 -0.49 17.15
N ASP A 72 18.91 0.48 16.71
CA ASP A 72 18.44 1.85 16.50
C ASP A 72 17.48 1.95 15.30
N GLU A 73 17.76 1.21 14.23
CA GLU A 73 16.87 1.13 13.06
C GLU A 73 15.55 0.43 13.42
N ALA A 74 15.63 -0.70 14.12
CA ALA A 74 14.45 -1.42 14.62
C ALA A 74 13.58 -0.52 15.50
N LYS A 75 14.20 0.25 16.40
CA LYS A 75 13.50 1.21 17.27
C LYS A 75 12.85 2.33 16.47
N ALA A 76 13.54 2.88 15.48
CA ALA A 76 13.00 3.97 14.66
C ALA A 76 11.81 3.50 13.82
N ILE A 77 11.87 2.30 13.23
CA ILE A 77 10.75 1.68 12.52
C ILE A 77 9.57 1.43 13.48
N ASP A 78 9.81 0.81 14.63
CA ASP A 78 8.75 0.53 15.60
C ASP A 78 8.04 1.81 16.07
N LYS A 79 8.80 2.89 16.28
CA LYS A 79 8.24 4.19 16.66
C LYS A 79 7.52 4.90 15.52
N SER A 80 7.96 4.76 14.28
CA SER A 80 7.29 5.40 13.14
C SER A 80 5.91 4.82 12.86
N LEU A 81 5.66 3.56 13.24
CA LEU A 81 4.34 2.94 13.14
C LEU A 81 3.26 3.65 13.98
N THR A 82 3.63 4.47 14.97
CA THR A 82 2.66 5.29 15.71
C THR A 82 1.98 6.36 14.85
N TYR A 83 2.55 6.69 13.70
CA TYR A 83 1.98 7.60 12.70
C TYR A 83 1.16 6.87 11.62
N PHE A 84 1.03 5.55 11.71
CA PHE A 84 0.36 4.76 10.69
C PHE A 84 -1.14 5.10 10.67
N ASP A 85 -1.59 5.64 9.54
CA ASP A 85 -3.01 5.85 9.24
C ASP A 85 -3.53 4.70 8.34
N ALA A 86 -4.46 3.92 8.86
CA ALA A 86 -5.04 2.77 8.17
C ALA A 86 -5.94 3.15 6.99
N ASP A 87 -6.57 4.33 7.04
CA ASP A 87 -7.47 4.82 6.00
C ASP A 87 -6.66 5.35 4.81
N VAL A 88 -5.59 6.10 5.08
CA VAL A 88 -4.65 6.54 4.05
C VAL A 88 -4.00 5.33 3.37
N PHE A 89 -3.54 4.34 4.13
CA PHE A 89 -2.95 3.13 3.55
C PHE A 89 -3.97 2.36 2.70
N SER A 90 -5.20 2.19 3.21
CA SER A 90 -6.26 1.51 2.47
C SER A 90 -6.62 2.25 1.18
N ALA A 91 -6.62 3.58 1.17
CA ALA A 91 -6.86 4.38 -0.03
C ALA A 91 -5.73 4.21 -1.06
N LYS A 92 -4.46 4.14 -0.64
CA LYS A 92 -3.34 3.86 -1.55
C LYS A 92 -3.48 2.48 -2.21
N VAL A 93 -3.81 1.45 -1.42
CA VAL A 93 -4.07 0.10 -1.94
C VAL A 93 -5.33 0.07 -2.81
N GLY A 94 -6.39 0.80 -2.43
CA GLY A 94 -7.61 0.96 -3.23
C GLY A 94 -7.33 1.56 -4.60
N THR A 95 -6.48 2.59 -4.67
CA THR A 95 -6.04 3.22 -5.93
C THR A 95 -5.30 2.21 -6.81
N LEU A 96 -4.47 1.35 -6.21
CA LEU A 96 -3.85 0.24 -6.93
C LEU A 96 -4.92 -0.72 -7.48
N LEU A 97 -5.89 -1.13 -6.66
CA LEU A 97 -6.95 -2.03 -7.09
C LEU A 97 -7.81 -1.43 -8.22
N ASP A 98 -8.14 -0.14 -8.18
CA ASP A 98 -8.91 0.53 -9.24
C ASP A 98 -8.25 0.42 -10.62
N ARG A 99 -6.92 0.39 -10.68
CA ARG A 99 -6.18 0.28 -11.95
C ARG A 99 -6.33 -1.08 -12.62
N TYR A 100 -6.66 -2.12 -11.86
CA TYR A 100 -6.65 -3.50 -12.35
C TYR A 100 -8.00 -4.20 -12.27
N LEU A 101 -8.87 -3.83 -11.33
CA LEU A 101 -10.17 -4.46 -11.17
C LEU A 101 -11.19 -3.90 -12.15
N THR A 102 -12.00 -4.79 -12.70
CA THR A 102 -13.18 -4.39 -13.49
C THR A 102 -14.33 -4.03 -12.57
N VAL A 103 -15.35 -3.34 -13.09
CA VAL A 103 -16.60 -3.07 -12.36
C VAL A 103 -17.23 -4.37 -11.86
N GLU A 104 -17.16 -5.45 -12.65
CA GLU A 104 -17.70 -6.74 -12.27
C GLU A 104 -16.90 -7.40 -11.13
N ASP A 105 -15.57 -7.31 -11.15
CA ASP A 105 -14.72 -7.78 -10.04
C ASP A 105 -15.12 -7.09 -8.73
N VAL A 106 -15.24 -5.76 -8.76
CA VAL A 106 -15.63 -4.95 -7.60
C VAL A 106 -17.04 -5.32 -7.13
N ARG A 107 -18.00 -5.49 -8.04
CA ARG A 107 -19.38 -5.86 -7.72
C ARG A 107 -19.46 -7.23 -7.05
N GLN A 108 -18.82 -8.25 -7.62
CA GLN A 108 -18.84 -9.61 -7.06
C GLN A 108 -18.22 -9.65 -5.66
N THR A 109 -17.07 -9.00 -5.48
CA THR A 109 -16.40 -8.95 -4.17
C THR A 109 -17.25 -8.20 -3.14
N THR A 110 -17.76 -7.02 -3.47
CA THR A 110 -18.57 -6.23 -2.53
C THR A 110 -19.88 -6.90 -2.16
N GLN A 111 -20.51 -7.65 -3.08
CA GLN A 111 -21.68 -8.47 -2.77
C GLN A 111 -21.35 -9.57 -1.76
N PHE A 112 -20.24 -10.30 -1.96
CA PHE A 112 -19.80 -11.31 -0.99
C PHE A 112 -19.54 -10.70 0.38
N MET A 113 -18.85 -9.55 0.44
CA MET A 113 -18.53 -8.84 1.69
C MET A 113 -19.75 -8.43 2.51
N ALA A 114 -20.92 -8.32 1.89
CA ALA A 114 -22.19 -8.00 2.55
C ALA A 114 -22.91 -9.23 3.12
N THR A 115 -22.51 -10.44 2.75
CA THR A 115 -23.12 -11.70 3.24
C THR A 115 -22.65 -12.04 4.66
N PRO A 116 -23.41 -12.87 5.41
CA PRO A 116 -22.96 -13.39 6.71
C PRO A 116 -21.59 -14.09 6.64
N SER A 117 -21.36 -14.94 5.63
CA SER A 117 -20.08 -15.61 5.42
C SER A 117 -18.96 -14.60 5.12
N GLY A 118 -19.24 -13.56 4.33
CA GLY A 118 -18.30 -12.47 4.09
C GLY A 118 -17.91 -11.73 5.37
N LYS A 119 -18.87 -11.45 6.26
CA LYS A 119 -18.57 -10.85 7.57
C LYS A 119 -17.76 -11.76 8.47
N LEU A 120 -18.00 -13.07 8.42
CA LEU A 120 -17.19 -14.04 9.15
C LEU A 120 -15.73 -14.06 8.65
N VAL A 121 -15.53 -14.05 7.33
CA VAL A 121 -14.21 -13.93 6.70
C VAL A 121 -13.54 -12.63 7.11
N GLU A 122 -14.22 -11.48 7.01
CA GLU A 122 -13.69 -10.17 7.41
C GLU A 122 -13.15 -10.19 8.85
N ASN A 123 -13.94 -10.74 9.78
CA ASN A 123 -13.55 -10.84 11.18
C ASN A 123 -12.33 -11.75 11.40
N VAL A 124 -12.24 -12.85 10.66
CA VAL A 124 -11.08 -13.75 10.72
C VAL A 124 -9.82 -13.09 10.18
N PHE A 125 -9.90 -12.35 9.06
CA PHE A 125 -8.77 -11.58 8.54
C PHE A 125 -8.29 -10.52 9.53
N LYS A 126 -9.23 -9.80 10.17
CA LYS A 126 -8.92 -8.80 11.21
C LYS A 126 -8.33 -9.41 12.47
N ARG A 127 -8.68 -10.65 12.83
CA ARG A 127 -8.16 -11.33 14.03
C ARG A 127 -6.82 -12.03 13.80
N TYR A 128 -6.65 -12.73 12.68
CA TYR A 128 -5.51 -13.61 12.45
C TYR A 128 -4.65 -13.08 11.30
N LYS A 129 -3.40 -12.67 11.62
CA LYS A 129 -2.43 -12.16 10.65
C LYS A 129 -1.48 -13.26 10.16
N ASP A 130 -1.15 -14.18 11.05
CA ASP A 130 -0.36 -15.37 10.74
C ASP A 130 -1.12 -16.30 9.78
N PRO A 131 -0.49 -16.75 8.68
CA PRO A 131 -1.15 -17.62 7.70
C PRO A 131 -1.65 -18.95 8.26
N VAL A 132 -0.92 -19.57 9.20
CA VAL A 132 -1.29 -20.87 9.77
C VAL A 132 -2.51 -20.72 10.68
N ALA A 133 -2.51 -19.72 11.55
CA ALA A 133 -3.64 -19.40 12.41
C ALA A 133 -4.88 -18.98 11.60
N LEU A 134 -4.69 -18.21 10.52
CA LEU A 134 -5.76 -17.82 9.60
C LEU A 134 -6.40 -19.04 8.93
N ALA A 135 -5.58 -19.94 8.36
CA ALA A 135 -6.06 -21.15 7.71
C ALA A 135 -6.79 -22.07 8.70
N SER A 136 -6.27 -22.20 9.92
CA SER A 136 -6.92 -22.95 11.00
C SER A 136 -8.29 -22.36 11.35
N ALA A 137 -8.39 -21.04 11.53
CA ALA A 137 -9.64 -20.36 11.84
C ALA A 137 -10.69 -20.53 10.73
N MET A 138 -10.29 -20.41 9.46
CA MET A 138 -11.19 -20.62 8.32
C MET A 138 -11.66 -22.07 8.20
N ASN A 139 -10.82 -23.04 8.57
CA ASN A 139 -11.19 -24.46 8.54
C ASN A 139 -12.28 -24.84 9.55
N ASN A 140 -12.42 -24.05 10.61
CA ASN A 140 -13.41 -24.23 11.68
C ASN A 140 -14.74 -23.50 11.40
N PHE A 141 -14.95 -22.96 10.19
CA PHE A 141 -16.22 -22.36 9.82
C PHE A 141 -17.35 -23.40 9.78
N PRO A 142 -18.61 -22.99 10.06
CA PRO A 142 -19.76 -23.82 9.79
C PRO A 142 -19.73 -24.36 8.34
N PRO A 143 -20.20 -25.60 8.07
CA PRO A 143 -20.03 -26.23 6.76
C PRO A 143 -20.57 -25.41 5.57
N GLU A 144 -21.65 -24.64 5.76
CA GLU A 144 -22.19 -23.76 4.73
C GLU A 144 -21.30 -22.55 4.46
N ASP A 145 -20.87 -21.84 5.52
CA ASP A 145 -19.95 -20.71 5.43
C ASP A 145 -18.60 -21.10 4.85
N LYS A 146 -18.11 -22.31 5.20
CA LYS A 146 -16.88 -22.87 4.66
C LYS A 146 -16.98 -23.03 3.14
N ARG A 147 -18.00 -23.72 2.62
CA ARG A 147 -18.20 -23.90 1.18
C ARG A 147 -18.40 -22.58 0.44
N THR A 148 -19.12 -21.63 1.04
CA THR A 148 -19.35 -20.32 0.45
C THR A 148 -18.08 -19.48 0.41
N SER A 149 -17.27 -19.53 1.47
CA SER A 149 -15.95 -18.89 1.51
C SER A 149 -14.98 -19.52 0.52
N GLU A 150 -14.92 -20.85 0.43
CA GLU A 150 -14.08 -21.57 -0.54
C GLU A 150 -14.42 -21.18 -1.99
N ARG A 151 -15.72 -21.12 -2.35
CA ARG A 151 -16.16 -20.62 -3.66
C ARG A 151 -15.69 -19.19 -3.92
N PHE A 152 -15.80 -18.32 -2.92
CA PHE A 152 -15.33 -16.94 -3.02
C PHE A 152 -13.82 -16.86 -3.25
N PHE A 153 -13.01 -17.60 -2.48
CA PHE A 153 -11.55 -17.61 -2.62
C PHE A 153 -11.06 -18.27 -3.92
N ASN A 154 -11.84 -19.19 -4.48
CA ASN A 154 -11.58 -19.80 -5.78
C ASN A 154 -12.14 -18.99 -6.97
N SER A 155 -12.84 -17.88 -6.72
CA SER A 155 -13.34 -17.02 -7.79
C SER A 155 -12.21 -16.24 -8.46
N GLN A 156 -12.35 -15.98 -9.76
CA GLN A 156 -11.35 -15.25 -10.54
C GLN A 156 -11.10 -13.84 -9.98
N SER A 157 -12.15 -13.13 -9.55
CA SER A 157 -12.04 -11.80 -8.98
C SER A 157 -11.23 -11.78 -7.69
N THR A 158 -11.47 -12.73 -6.77
CA THR A 158 -10.69 -12.83 -5.52
C THR A 158 -9.24 -13.21 -5.77
N LEU A 159 -8.98 -14.19 -6.64
CA LEU A 159 -7.62 -14.59 -7.01
C LEU A 159 -6.84 -13.41 -7.62
N LYS A 160 -7.51 -12.60 -8.46
CA LYS A 160 -6.94 -11.39 -9.04
C LYS A 160 -6.62 -10.33 -7.98
N ILE A 161 -7.52 -10.07 -7.03
CA ILE A 161 -7.29 -9.14 -5.92
C ILE A 161 -6.07 -9.58 -5.10
N LEU A 162 -6.01 -10.85 -4.70
CA LEU A 162 -4.88 -11.38 -3.92
C LEU A 162 -3.56 -11.25 -4.69
N LYS A 163 -3.56 -11.54 -5.99
CA LYS A 163 -2.38 -11.37 -6.85
C LYS A 163 -1.92 -9.92 -6.92
N ILE A 164 -2.85 -8.96 -7.03
CA ILE A 164 -2.52 -7.53 -7.05
C ILE A 164 -1.92 -7.11 -5.69
N MET A 165 -2.52 -7.53 -4.58
CA MET A 165 -2.04 -7.22 -3.24
C MET A 165 -0.67 -7.83 -2.91
N GLN A 166 -0.29 -8.91 -3.60
CA GLN A 166 1.03 -9.55 -3.50
C GLN A 166 2.04 -9.04 -4.55
N SER A 167 1.64 -8.12 -5.42
CA SER A 167 2.49 -7.62 -6.50
C SER A 167 3.61 -6.70 -5.99
N ARG A 168 4.63 -6.51 -6.85
CA ARG A 168 5.70 -5.54 -6.59
C ARG A 168 5.17 -4.13 -6.36
N GLU A 169 4.13 -3.71 -7.08
CA GLU A 169 3.54 -2.38 -6.90
C GLU A 169 2.89 -2.21 -5.52
N ALA A 170 2.26 -3.26 -4.98
CA ALA A 170 1.75 -3.24 -3.61
C ALA A 170 2.89 -3.14 -2.58
N GLN A 171 4.01 -3.81 -2.82
CA GLN A 171 5.21 -3.68 -1.99
C GLN A 171 5.81 -2.27 -2.06
N GLU A 172 5.83 -1.66 -3.24
CA GLU A 172 6.30 -0.27 -3.43
C GLU A 172 5.41 0.73 -2.67
N ILE A 173 4.09 0.53 -2.64
CA ILE A 173 3.17 1.34 -1.80
C ILE A 173 3.54 1.24 -0.33
N TRP A 174 3.81 0.03 0.17
CA TRP A 174 4.24 -0.17 1.56
C TRP A 174 5.57 0.51 1.85
N LEU A 175 6.57 0.33 0.98
CA LEU A 175 7.88 0.95 1.17
C LEU A 175 7.80 2.48 1.18
N GLN A 176 7.09 3.06 0.21
CA GLN A 176 6.92 4.51 0.14
C GLN A 176 6.17 5.04 1.35
N TYR A 177 5.10 4.36 1.78
CA TYR A 177 4.36 4.78 2.96
C TYR A 177 5.20 4.63 4.23
N GLY A 178 5.99 3.55 4.36
CA GLY A 178 6.94 3.38 5.45
C GLY A 178 7.98 4.50 5.51
N GLU A 179 8.50 4.95 4.35
CA GLU A 179 9.36 6.14 4.28
C GLU A 179 8.63 7.39 4.83
N ASP A 180 7.38 7.64 4.42
CA ASP A 180 6.57 8.76 4.91
C ASP A 180 6.41 8.73 6.45
N LEU A 181 6.16 7.54 7.02
CA LEU A 181 6.04 7.36 8.47
C LEU A 181 7.36 7.66 9.21
N MET A 182 8.48 7.20 8.67
CA MET A 182 9.81 7.47 9.22
C MET A 182 10.12 8.97 9.18
N CYS A 183 9.77 9.65 8.08
CA CYS A 183 9.90 11.10 7.96
C CYS A 183 9.07 11.84 9.00
N ALA A 184 7.80 11.44 9.20
CA ALA A 184 6.93 12.02 10.23
C ALA A 184 7.49 11.82 11.64
N TYR A 185 8.03 10.63 11.94
CA TYR A 185 8.70 10.37 13.21
C TYR A 185 9.92 11.29 13.43
N PHE A 186 10.82 11.40 12.44
CA PHE A 186 12.01 12.25 12.56
C PHE A 186 11.67 13.73 12.67
N ALA A 187 10.65 14.20 11.95
CA ALA A 187 10.18 15.58 12.07
C ALA A 187 9.78 15.95 13.50
N LYS A 188 9.12 15.02 14.22
CA LYS A 188 8.68 15.27 15.60
C LYS A 188 9.72 14.96 16.67
N ASN A 189 10.66 14.05 16.42
CA ASN A 189 11.51 13.49 17.47
C ASN A 189 13.01 13.71 17.28
N ASP A 190 13.51 13.89 16.04
CA ASP A 190 14.95 14.04 15.77
C ASP A 190 15.18 14.86 14.49
N THR A 191 15.16 16.19 14.64
CA THR A 191 15.33 17.12 13.51
C THR A 191 16.74 17.09 12.91
N ASN A 192 17.74 16.59 13.64
CA ASN A 192 19.09 16.41 13.10
C ASN A 192 19.13 15.21 12.15
N LEU A 193 18.47 14.11 12.53
CA LEU A 193 18.33 12.94 11.68
C LEU A 193 17.44 13.25 10.47
N LEU A 194 16.35 14.03 10.64
CA LEU A 194 15.56 14.55 9.52
C LEU A 194 16.42 15.32 8.51
N ARG A 195 17.23 16.28 8.96
CA ARG A 195 18.16 17.04 8.10
C ARG A 195 19.21 16.14 7.43
N SER A 196 19.63 15.06 8.08
CA SER A 196 20.55 14.07 7.51
C SER A 196 19.91 13.29 6.36
N VAL A 197 18.65 12.84 6.52
CA VAL A 197 17.94 12.11 5.47
C VAL A 197 17.48 13.02 4.33
N GLN A 198 17.13 14.28 4.62
CA GLN A 198 16.85 15.32 3.60
C GLN A 198 18.04 15.59 2.69
N ARG A 199 19.25 15.69 3.25
CA ARG A 199 20.47 15.83 2.44
C ARG A 199 20.75 14.63 1.53
N LYS A 200 20.15 13.47 1.80
CA LYS A 200 20.22 12.26 0.96
C LYS A 200 19.05 12.16 -0.02
N GLY A 201 18.23 13.20 -0.15
CA GLY A 201 17.09 13.25 -1.07
C GLY A 201 15.84 12.53 -0.57
N LYS A 202 15.75 12.22 0.73
CA LYS A 202 14.58 11.57 1.36
C LYS A 202 13.83 12.57 2.25
N CYS A 203 12.54 12.35 2.55
CA CYS A 203 11.75 13.26 3.38
C CYS A 203 11.69 14.72 2.85
N LEU A 204 11.62 14.89 1.52
CA LEU A 204 11.62 16.19 0.85
C LEU A 204 10.22 16.79 0.67
N SER A 205 9.14 16.04 0.92
CA SER A 205 7.77 16.52 0.72
C SER A 205 7.34 17.47 1.83
N GLU A 206 6.45 18.41 1.50
CA GLU A 206 5.92 19.44 2.42
C GLU A 206 5.22 18.86 3.66
N ASN A 207 4.81 17.58 3.63
CA ASN A 207 4.23 16.87 4.77
C ASN A 207 5.24 16.59 5.91
N ALA A 208 6.54 16.80 5.69
CA ALA A 208 7.56 16.69 6.75
C ALA A 208 7.57 17.90 7.70
N ASN A 209 6.79 18.95 7.43
CA ASN A 209 6.78 20.22 8.17
C ASN A 209 5.50 20.49 8.97
N ASN A 210 4.53 19.56 9.03
CA ASN A 210 3.28 19.69 9.79
C ASN A 210 3.24 18.78 11.03
#